data_AF-A0A660PX67-F1
#
_entry.id   AF-A0A660PX67-F1
#
_cell.length_a   1.000
_cell.length_b   1.000
_cell.length_c   1.000
_cell.angle_alpha   90.00
_cell.angle_beta   90.00
_cell.angle_gamma   90.00
#
_symmetry.space_group_name_H-M   'P 1'
#
loop_
_entity.id
_entity.type
_entity.pdbx_description
1 polymer ?
#
loop_
_entity_poly.entity_id
_entity_poly.type
_entity_poly.pdbx_seq_one_letter_code
_entity_poly.pdbx_strand_id
1 'polypeptide(L)'
;MIFRITQKLAKKIKADPVPAMPPHDNPFLDWTANLFMVSRWQCILLTNSCSLYSVVFAGKGVSSEKTFVEASTKALYEYMVLDGCENIFNAHIASHAGTATFCKASDRRVLGSINDFALHTRVYLLEMGLPGPLVNARLNDMPMSMLERTYPKKALLALVSQPKL
;
A
#
# COMPACT_ATOMS: atom_id res chain seq x y z
N MET A 1 5.71 -9.58 7.80
CA MET A 1 5.02 -8.34 7.38
C MET A 1 3.67 -8.24 8.06
N ILE A 2 3.22 -7.02 8.41
CA ILE A 2 1.85 -6.76 8.85
C ILE A 2 1.06 -6.16 7.69
N PHE A 3 -0.08 -6.77 7.39
CA PHE A 3 -1.10 -6.19 6.51
C PHE A 3 -2.33 -5.79 7.31
N ARG A 4 -2.53 -4.47 7.46
CA ARG A 4 -3.71 -3.86 8.07
C ARG A 4 -4.80 -3.76 7.02
N ILE A 5 -5.76 -4.67 7.04
CA ILE A 5 -6.75 -4.78 5.97
C ILE A 5 -8.10 -4.19 6.38
N THR A 6 -8.78 -3.55 5.43
CA THR A 6 -10.18 -3.13 5.62
C THR A 6 -11.10 -4.35 5.61
N GLN A 7 -12.26 -4.24 6.28
CA GLN A 7 -13.23 -5.34 6.35
C GLN A 7 -13.66 -5.83 4.96
N LYS A 8 -13.76 -4.92 3.99
CA LYS A 8 -14.14 -5.23 2.62
C LYS A 8 -13.07 -6.09 1.93
N LEU A 9 -11.79 -5.77 2.13
CA LEU A 9 -10.70 -6.59 1.61
C LEU A 9 -10.63 -7.95 2.32
N ALA A 10 -10.75 -7.97 3.66
CA ALA A 10 -10.78 -9.21 4.44
C ALA A 10 -11.82 -10.21 3.93
N LYS A 11 -13.05 -9.75 3.71
CA LYS A 11 -14.13 -10.56 3.12
C LYS A 11 -13.77 -11.11 1.73
N LYS A 12 -13.13 -10.30 0.88
CA LYS A 12 -12.72 -10.72 -0.48
C LYS A 12 -11.67 -11.82 -0.45
N ILE A 13 -10.70 -11.73 0.45
CA ILE A 13 -9.56 -12.66 0.53
C ILE A 13 -9.78 -13.78 1.54
N LYS A 14 -10.98 -13.85 2.15
CA LYS A 14 -11.36 -14.83 3.18
C LYS A 14 -10.40 -14.86 4.38
N ALA A 15 -9.79 -13.72 4.68
CA ALA A 15 -8.94 -13.57 5.86
C ALA A 15 -9.80 -13.31 7.10
N ASP A 16 -9.33 -13.82 8.24
CA ASP A 16 -9.85 -13.47 9.57
C ASP A 16 -8.82 -12.58 10.29
N PRO A 17 -8.83 -11.25 10.05
CA PRO A 17 -7.82 -10.37 10.60
C PRO A 17 -7.95 -10.25 12.11
N VAL A 18 -6.83 -10.41 12.81
CA VAL A 18 -6.76 -10.20 14.26
C VAL A 18 -7.07 -8.73 14.62
N PRO A 19 -7.40 -8.42 15.89
CA PRO A 19 -7.55 -7.04 16.33
C PRO A 19 -6.35 -6.17 15.96
N ALA A 20 -6.56 -4.85 15.89
CA ALA A 20 -5.51 -3.91 15.52
C ALA A 20 -4.29 -4.06 16.44
N MET A 21 -3.12 -4.20 15.82
CA MET A 21 -1.83 -4.33 16.51
C MET A 21 -1.11 -2.97 16.56
N PRO A 22 -0.14 -2.78 17.48
CA PRO A 22 0.80 -1.66 17.40
C PRO A 22 1.53 -1.59 16.04
N PRO A 23 2.09 -0.43 15.66
CA PRO A 23 2.97 -0.33 14.50
C PRO A 23 4.10 -1.36 14.55
N HIS A 24 4.51 -1.88 13.38
CA HIS A 24 5.67 -2.76 13.30
C HIS A 24 6.97 -1.98 13.58
N ASP A 25 7.90 -2.56 14.36
CA ASP A 25 9.17 -1.90 14.73
C ASP A 25 9.99 -1.48 13.51
N ASN A 26 10.02 -2.33 12.47
CA ASN A 26 10.51 -1.96 11.14
C ASN A 26 9.38 -1.30 10.31
N PRO A 27 9.44 0.01 10.01
CA PRO A 27 8.37 0.73 9.34
C PRO A 27 8.16 0.30 7.88
N PHE A 28 9.15 -0.35 7.24
CA PHE A 28 9.02 -0.90 5.89
C PHE A 28 8.14 -2.16 5.83
N LEU A 29 7.78 -2.75 6.97
CA LEU A 29 7.01 -3.99 7.06
C LEU A 29 5.57 -3.79 7.52
N ASP A 30 5.12 -2.54 7.66
CA ASP A 30 3.76 -2.19 8.06
C ASP A 30 2.97 -1.55 6.91
N TRP A 31 1.94 -2.24 6.45
CA TRP A 31 1.18 -1.87 5.27
C TRP A 31 -0.32 -1.90 5.52
N THR A 32 -1.03 -0.85 5.14
CA THR A 32 -2.48 -0.79 5.14
C THR A 32 -3.03 -1.05 3.74
N ALA A 33 -3.99 -1.97 3.61
CA ALA A 33 -4.56 -2.36 2.31
C ALA A 33 -6.07 -2.19 2.27
N ASN A 34 -6.56 -1.68 1.14
CA ASN A 34 -7.96 -1.40 0.90
C ASN A 34 -8.44 -1.91 -0.48
N LEU A 35 -9.67 -2.44 -0.52
CA LEU A 35 -10.35 -2.84 -1.75
C LEU A 35 -11.34 -1.75 -2.20
N PHE A 36 -11.17 -1.22 -3.39
CA PHE A 36 -12.08 -0.25 -3.99
C PHE A 36 -12.43 -0.62 -5.43
N MET A 37 -13.41 0.09 -5.98
CA MET A 37 -13.86 -0.09 -7.36
C MET A 37 -13.50 1.15 -8.17
N VAL A 38 -13.00 0.93 -9.37
CA VAL A 38 -12.84 1.95 -10.40
C VAL A 38 -13.75 1.52 -11.54
N SER A 39 -14.92 2.16 -11.67
CA SER A 39 -16.02 1.67 -12.51
C SER A 39 -16.36 0.20 -12.17
N ARG A 40 -16.20 -0.73 -13.12
CA ARG A 40 -16.41 -2.18 -12.93
C ARG A 40 -15.15 -2.96 -12.53
N TRP A 41 -13.99 -2.30 -12.42
CA TRP A 41 -12.73 -2.94 -12.06
C TRP A 41 -12.49 -2.92 -10.56
N GLN A 42 -12.13 -4.07 -10.01
CA GLN A 42 -11.65 -4.19 -8.63
C GLN A 42 -10.19 -3.75 -8.57
N CYS A 43 -9.88 -2.83 -7.68
CA CYS A 43 -8.52 -2.34 -7.42
C CYS A 43 -8.18 -2.53 -5.95
N ILE A 44 -6.94 -2.93 -5.70
CA ILE A 44 -6.38 -2.98 -4.35
C ILE A 44 -5.36 -1.86 -4.26
N LEU A 45 -5.50 -1.03 -3.23
CA LEU A 45 -4.54 -0.02 -2.84
C LEU A 45 -3.78 -0.56 -1.62
N LEU A 46 -2.47 -0.64 -1.73
CA LEU A 46 -1.57 -1.05 -0.66
C LEU A 46 -0.66 0.14 -0.32
N THR A 47 -0.68 0.57 0.93
CA THR A 47 -0.07 1.80 1.39
C THR A 47 0.80 1.53 2.61
N ASN A 48 2.07 1.91 2.58
CA ASN A 48 2.94 1.84 3.75
C ASN A 48 2.37 2.75 4.86
N SER A 49 2.18 2.23 6.06
CA SER A 49 1.41 2.95 7.09
C SER A 49 2.15 4.17 7.64
N CYS A 50 3.49 4.23 7.53
CA CYS A 50 4.30 5.34 8.01
C CYS A 50 4.52 6.41 6.93
N SER A 51 4.96 6.01 5.74
CA SER A 51 5.34 6.93 4.65
C SER A 51 4.19 7.26 3.70
N LEU A 52 3.07 6.54 3.78
CA LEU A 52 1.99 6.56 2.79
C LEU A 52 2.38 6.14 1.37
N TYR A 53 3.60 5.62 1.15
CA TYR A 53 3.99 5.11 -0.16
C TYR A 53 3.01 4.02 -0.61
N SER A 54 2.47 4.16 -1.79
CA SER A 54 1.28 3.47 -2.24
C SER A 54 1.47 2.81 -3.59
N VAL A 55 0.90 1.61 -3.72
CA VAL A 55 0.78 0.89 -4.98
C VAL A 55 -0.66 0.44 -5.19
N VAL A 56 -1.19 0.71 -6.38
CA VAL A 56 -2.49 0.25 -6.86
C VAL A 56 -2.26 -0.82 -7.90
N PHE A 57 -2.97 -1.95 -7.71
CA PHE A 57 -2.95 -3.07 -8.65
C PHE A 57 -4.34 -3.69 -8.79
N ALA A 58 -4.52 -4.51 -9.83
CA ALA A 58 -5.79 -5.15 -10.09
C ALA A 58 -6.15 -6.16 -8.98
N GLY A 59 -7.36 -6.04 -8.44
CA GLY A 59 -7.91 -6.99 -7.48
C GLY A 59 -8.52 -8.23 -8.13
N LYS A 60 -8.61 -8.29 -9.47
CA LYS A 60 -9.10 -9.48 -10.19
C LYS A 60 -8.16 -10.65 -9.92
N GLY A 61 -8.70 -11.81 -9.53
CA GLY A 61 -7.91 -13.01 -9.20
C GLY A 61 -7.37 -13.04 -7.76
N VAL A 62 -7.42 -11.94 -7.01
CA VAL A 62 -7.02 -11.90 -5.60
C VAL A 62 -8.20 -12.31 -4.73
N SER A 63 -8.26 -13.57 -4.30
CA SER A 63 -9.43 -14.16 -3.62
C SER A 63 -9.10 -14.97 -2.36
N SER A 64 -7.82 -15.03 -2.00
CA SER A 64 -7.29 -15.68 -0.80
C SER A 64 -6.13 -14.87 -0.23
N GLU A 65 -5.79 -15.08 1.04
CA GLU A 65 -4.58 -14.53 1.68
C GLU A 65 -3.32 -14.79 0.85
N LYS A 66 -3.13 -16.03 0.39
CA LYS A 66 -1.98 -16.41 -0.44
C LYS A 66 -1.90 -15.57 -1.72
N THR A 67 -2.98 -15.53 -2.51
CA THR A 67 -3.02 -14.75 -3.76
C THR A 67 -2.87 -13.25 -3.52
N PHE A 68 -3.27 -12.75 -2.34
CA PHE A 68 -3.08 -11.36 -1.96
C PHE A 68 -1.62 -11.07 -1.68
N VAL A 69 -0.95 -11.87 -0.85
CA VAL A 69 0.47 -11.70 -0.52
C VAL A 69 1.34 -11.79 -1.78
N GLU A 70 1.06 -12.76 -2.67
CA GLU A 70 1.76 -12.90 -3.95
C GLU A 70 1.57 -11.67 -4.84
N ALA A 71 0.32 -11.22 -5.04
CA ALA A 71 0.03 -10.04 -5.87
C ALA A 71 0.59 -8.75 -5.28
N SER A 72 0.51 -8.57 -3.96
CA SER A 72 1.07 -7.43 -3.23
C SER A 72 2.59 -7.38 -3.35
N THR A 73 3.27 -8.50 -3.13
CA THR A 73 4.74 -8.57 -3.22
C THR A 73 5.22 -8.27 -4.62
N LYS A 74 4.56 -8.86 -5.63
CA LYS A 74 4.85 -8.58 -7.05
C LYS A 74 4.66 -7.10 -7.38
N ALA A 75 3.51 -6.52 -7.01
CA ALA A 75 3.23 -5.11 -7.27
C ALA A 75 4.21 -4.18 -6.56
N LEU A 76 4.57 -4.47 -5.31
CA LEU A 76 5.58 -3.70 -4.57
C LEU A 76 6.92 -3.71 -5.30
N TYR A 77 7.42 -4.88 -5.69
CA TYR A 77 8.68 -4.99 -6.41
C TYR A 77 8.64 -4.20 -7.74
N GLU A 78 7.63 -4.45 -8.57
CA GLU A 78 7.49 -3.80 -9.89
C GLU A 78 7.46 -2.28 -9.78
N TYR A 79 6.63 -1.72 -8.87
CA TYR A 79 6.49 -0.27 -8.76
C TYR A 79 7.63 0.38 -7.98
N MET A 80 8.26 -0.30 -7.03
CA MET A 80 9.46 0.22 -6.38
C MET A 80 10.64 0.28 -7.35
N VAL A 81 10.79 -0.68 -8.26
CA VAL A 81 11.80 -0.59 -9.34
C VAL A 81 11.54 0.63 -10.22
N LEU A 82 10.30 0.82 -10.67
CA LEU A 82 9.92 1.99 -11.48
C LEU A 82 10.14 3.32 -10.75
N ASP A 83 9.97 3.32 -9.43
CA ASP A 83 10.22 4.49 -8.59
C ASP A 83 11.70 4.70 -8.22
N GLY A 84 12.62 3.79 -8.59
CA GLY A 84 14.03 3.84 -8.18
C GLY A 84 14.26 3.49 -6.70
N CYS A 85 13.29 2.82 -6.08
CA CYS A 85 13.29 2.37 -4.68
C CYS A 85 13.61 0.87 -4.53
N GLU A 86 14.14 0.21 -5.56
CA GLU A 86 14.45 -1.23 -5.56
C GLU A 86 15.31 -1.66 -4.36
N ASN A 87 16.31 -0.86 -4.00
CA ASN A 87 17.19 -1.15 -2.86
C ASN A 87 16.42 -1.27 -1.53
N ILE A 88 15.34 -0.50 -1.34
CA ILE A 88 14.49 -0.60 -0.15
C ILE A 88 13.75 -1.93 -0.13
N PHE A 89 13.21 -2.35 -1.28
CA PHE A 89 12.54 -3.64 -1.38
C PHE A 89 13.49 -4.79 -1.04
N ASN A 90 14.67 -4.82 -1.68
CA ASN A 90 15.65 -5.88 -1.51
C ASN A 90 16.20 -5.93 -0.08
N ALA A 91 16.47 -4.77 0.53
CA ALA A 91 17.05 -4.71 1.88
C ALA A 91 16.05 -4.98 3.01
N HIS A 92 14.79 -4.56 2.85
CA HIS A 92 13.83 -4.55 3.96
C HIS A 92 12.63 -5.46 3.76
N ILE A 93 12.14 -5.66 2.53
CA ILE A 93 10.83 -6.29 2.28
C ILE A 93 10.98 -7.74 1.80
N ALA A 94 11.91 -8.01 0.89
CA ALA A 94 12.00 -9.27 0.14
C ALA A 94 12.04 -10.52 1.04
N SER A 95 12.85 -10.51 2.10
CA SER A 95 12.98 -11.64 3.04
C SER A 95 11.75 -11.91 3.89
N HIS A 96 10.82 -10.95 3.97
CA HIS A 96 9.61 -11.04 4.78
C HIS A 96 8.35 -11.33 3.97
N ALA A 97 8.44 -11.36 2.63
CA ALA A 97 7.31 -11.56 1.73
C ALA A 97 6.57 -12.90 1.94
N GLY A 98 7.25 -13.92 2.48
CA GLY A 98 6.64 -15.21 2.83
C GLY A 98 5.93 -15.25 4.19
N THR A 99 6.02 -14.19 4.99
CA THR A 99 5.46 -14.13 6.35
C THR A 99 4.49 -12.96 6.45
N ALA A 100 3.19 -13.23 6.56
CA ALA A 100 2.16 -12.20 6.61
C ALA A 100 1.25 -12.41 7.82
N THR A 101 1.08 -11.34 8.60
CA THR A 101 0.07 -11.25 9.65
C THR A 101 -1.00 -10.26 9.21
N PHE A 102 -2.26 -10.68 9.22
CA PHE A 102 -3.39 -9.81 8.89
C PHE A 102 -4.04 -9.27 10.16
N CYS A 103 -4.16 -7.94 10.25
CA CYS A 103 -4.89 -7.30 11.35
C CYS A 103 -5.85 -6.23 10.83
N LYS A 104 -6.76 -5.77 11.68
CA LYS A 104 -7.75 -4.75 11.32
C LYS A 104 -7.08 -3.40 11.10
N ALA A 105 -7.40 -2.74 9.98
CA ALA A 105 -7.05 -1.34 9.76
C ALA A 105 -7.85 -0.42 10.70
N SER A 106 -7.16 0.30 11.59
CA SER A 106 -7.79 1.16 12.61
C SER A 106 -7.28 2.61 12.64
N ASP A 107 -6.12 2.90 12.04
CA ASP A 107 -5.58 4.25 12.01
C ASP A 107 -6.40 5.15 11.08
N ARG A 108 -7.16 6.08 11.68
CA ARG A 108 -8.06 6.99 10.96
C ARG A 108 -7.31 7.98 10.06
N ARG A 109 -6.06 8.34 10.38
CA ARG A 109 -5.26 9.27 9.55
C ARG A 109 -4.81 8.55 8.28
N VAL A 110 -4.28 7.33 8.40
CA VAL A 110 -3.91 6.49 7.25
C VAL A 110 -5.13 6.15 6.39
N LEU A 111 -6.26 5.79 7.02
CA LEU A 111 -7.50 5.50 6.29
C LEU A 111 -8.04 6.74 5.55
N GLY A 112 -7.88 7.94 6.13
CA GLY A 112 -8.20 9.19 5.46
C GLY A 112 -7.38 9.38 4.18
N SER A 113 -6.06 9.20 4.26
CA SER A 113 -5.17 9.27 3.09
C SER A 113 -5.46 8.20 2.03
N ILE A 114 -5.78 6.97 2.44
CA ILE A 114 -6.17 5.88 1.54
C ILE A 114 -7.46 6.21 0.77
N ASN A 115 -8.43 6.85 1.42
CA ASN A 115 -9.65 7.28 0.74
C ASN A 115 -9.37 8.36 -0.30
N ASP A 116 -8.48 9.30 0.03
CA ASP A 116 -8.04 10.35 -0.90
C ASP A 116 -7.30 9.75 -2.12
N PHE A 117 -6.34 8.84 -1.88
CA PHE A 117 -5.69 8.10 -2.96
C PHE A 117 -6.66 7.28 -3.81
N ALA A 118 -7.66 6.63 -3.20
CA ALA A 118 -8.67 5.87 -3.95
C ALA A 118 -9.55 6.79 -4.82
N LEU A 119 -9.83 8.02 -4.38
CA LEU A 119 -10.51 9.04 -5.18
C LEU A 119 -9.63 9.48 -6.37
N HIS A 120 -8.39 9.87 -6.09
CA HIS A 120 -7.43 10.29 -7.14
C HIS A 120 -7.16 9.17 -8.15
N THR A 121 -7.04 7.93 -7.71
CA THR A 121 -6.90 6.77 -8.62
C THR A 121 -8.08 6.68 -9.59
N ARG A 122 -9.32 6.90 -9.12
CA ARG A 122 -10.50 6.87 -10.01
C ARG A 122 -10.41 7.95 -11.09
N VAL A 123 -10.06 9.18 -10.71
CA VAL A 123 -9.89 10.30 -11.65
C VAL A 123 -8.77 9.99 -12.64
N TYR A 124 -7.61 9.57 -12.15
CA TYR A 124 -6.45 9.28 -12.99
C TYR A 124 -6.71 8.14 -13.99
N LEU A 125 -7.38 7.06 -13.58
CA LEU A 125 -7.67 5.94 -14.45
C LEU A 125 -8.86 6.19 -15.40
N LEU A 126 -9.96 6.77 -14.92
CA LEU A 126 -11.21 6.87 -15.70
C LEU A 126 -11.30 8.16 -16.51
N GLU A 127 -10.95 9.29 -15.91
CA GLU A 127 -11.16 10.60 -16.53
C GLU A 127 -9.94 11.03 -17.32
N MET A 128 -8.75 10.74 -16.79
CA MET A 128 -7.48 11.11 -17.44
C MET A 128 -6.88 9.98 -18.28
N GLY A 129 -7.41 8.76 -18.20
CA GLY A 129 -6.93 7.60 -18.97
C GLY A 129 -5.45 7.24 -18.73
N LEU A 130 -4.90 7.58 -17.56
CA LEU A 130 -3.49 7.35 -17.28
C LEU A 130 -3.19 5.85 -17.10
N PRO A 131 -2.05 5.35 -17.59
CA PRO A 131 -1.64 3.98 -17.35
C PRO A 131 -1.28 3.77 -15.86
N GLY A 132 -1.48 2.55 -15.36
CA GLY A 132 -1.26 2.18 -13.95
C GLY A 132 0.09 2.66 -13.36
N PRO A 133 1.23 2.47 -14.03
CA PRO A 133 2.52 3.01 -13.57
C PRO A 133 2.51 4.51 -13.28
N LEU A 134 1.89 5.31 -14.16
CA LEU A 134 1.82 6.76 -13.97
C LEU A 134 0.84 7.13 -12.86
N VAL A 135 -0.23 6.36 -12.67
CA VAL A 135 -1.13 6.53 -11.51
C VAL A 135 -0.36 6.33 -10.20
N ASN A 136 0.40 5.24 -10.07
CA ASN A 136 1.19 4.98 -8.87
C ASN A 136 2.24 6.06 -8.62
N ALA A 137 2.98 6.47 -9.65
CA ALA A 137 3.93 7.57 -9.53
C ALA A 137 3.26 8.86 -9.04
N ARG A 138 2.09 9.22 -9.60
CA ARG A 138 1.34 10.42 -9.17
C ARG A 138 0.88 10.33 -7.72
N LEU A 139 0.34 9.19 -7.28
CA LEU A 139 -0.06 9.03 -5.87
C LEU A 139 1.13 9.25 -4.92
N ASN A 140 2.32 8.78 -5.31
CA ASN A 140 3.53 8.87 -4.51
C ASN A 140 4.22 10.25 -4.55
N ASP A 141 3.77 11.13 -5.45
CA ASP A 141 4.18 12.54 -5.58
C ASP A 141 3.07 13.53 -5.15
N MET A 142 1.98 13.05 -4.55
CA MET A 142 0.93 13.90 -4.00
C MET A 142 1.34 14.48 -2.63
N PRO A 143 1.15 15.78 -2.37
CA PRO A 143 1.44 16.36 -1.05
C PRO A 143 0.41 15.89 -0.02
N MET A 144 0.86 15.24 1.05
CA MET A 144 -0.03 14.65 2.07
C MET A 144 0.02 15.43 3.38
N SER A 145 -1.14 15.83 3.90
CA SER A 145 -1.24 16.53 5.18
C SER A 145 -0.72 15.71 6.37
N MET A 146 -0.89 14.38 6.33
CA MET A 146 -0.35 13.47 7.33
C MET A 146 1.19 13.50 7.39
N LEU A 147 1.84 13.90 6.31
CA LEU A 147 3.29 13.96 6.18
C LEU A 147 3.80 15.40 6.12
N GLU A 148 3.10 16.34 6.78
CA GLU A 148 3.47 17.76 6.81
C GLU A 148 3.62 18.38 5.41
N ARG A 149 2.78 17.92 4.46
CA ARG A 149 2.79 18.32 3.03
C ARG A 149 4.02 17.87 2.24
N THR A 150 4.79 16.90 2.74
CA THR A 150 5.76 16.17 1.89
C THR A 150 5.06 15.10 1.03
N TYR A 151 5.85 14.44 0.20
CA TYR A 151 5.40 13.41 -0.75
C TYR A 151 5.67 12.00 -0.20
N PRO A 152 4.77 11.02 -0.42
CA PRO A 152 4.95 9.66 0.06
C PRO A 152 6.27 9.01 -0.34
N LYS A 153 6.71 9.17 -1.59
CA LYS A 153 8.01 8.67 -2.07
C LYS A 153 9.18 9.26 -1.28
N LYS A 154 9.14 10.57 -1.06
CA LYS A 154 10.17 11.28 -0.28
C LYS A 154 10.16 10.84 1.18
N ALA A 155 8.98 10.63 1.77
CA ALA A 155 8.84 10.10 3.12
C ALA A 155 9.41 8.68 3.23
N LEU A 156 9.15 7.80 2.26
CA LEU A 156 9.70 6.45 2.24
C LEU A 156 11.24 6.47 2.19
N LEU A 157 11.82 7.30 1.34
CA LEU A 157 13.28 7.46 1.24
C LEU A 157 13.88 7.99 2.55
N ALA A 158 13.20 8.91 3.22
CA ALA A 158 13.66 9.47 4.48
C ALA A 158 13.72 8.44 5.62
N LEU A 159 12.93 7.35 5.56
CA LEU A 159 12.98 6.25 6.54
C LEU A 159 14.33 5.52 6.52
N VAL A 160 15.04 5.49 5.37
CA VAL A 160 16.36 4.85 5.27
C VAL A 160 17.40 5.60 6.11
N SER A 161 17.25 6.92 6.22
CA SER A 161 18.17 7.80 6.96
C SER A 161 17.84 7.92 8.44
N GLN A 162 16.73 7.33 8.91
CA GLN A 162 16.41 7.33 10.33
C GLN A 162 17.29 6.31 11.06
N PRO A 163 17.93 6.68 12.20
CA PRO A 163 18.71 5.74 12.98
C PRO A 163 17.80 4.57 13.40
N LYS A 164 18.29 3.34 13.20
CA LYS A 164 17.63 2.14 13.71
C LYS A 164 17.56 2.27 15.23
N LEU A 165 16.35 2.35 15.77
CA LEU A 165 16.09 2.26 17.21
C LEU A 165 16.56 0.90 17.75
#